data_AF-N9XXP4-F1
#
_entry.id   AF-N9XXP4-F1
#
_cell.length_a   1.000
_cell.length_b   1.000
_cell.length_c   1.000
_cell.angle_alpha   90.00
_cell.angle_beta   90.00
_cell.angle_gamma   90.00
#
_symmetry.space_group_name_H-M   'P 1'
#
loop_
_entity.id
_entity.type
_entity.pdbx_description
1 polymer ?
#
loop_
_entity_poly.entity_id
_entity_poly.type
_entity_poly.pdbx_seq_one_letter_code
_entity_poly.pdbx_strand_id
1 'polypeptide(L)'
;MIKFKRNKYAFSKAASLLSVGKEFDKKRGEQLSLLRKEVYLYDVHIKELSKLNPTYDVRNLILNLAFFIINDVELLEILNERRKLNISLLSRKTRIGKNFIDKWSKYIIFYTILFSNPKYKFIQDYFRIVDLEKTNSSTSLSVMEEEQNSKGLVIKKNEHSINLLTSTGEIIKTKKVDVEIGQEHYSSGKSFFKKNKLKLFLGFIIIVVLVGGFFYQYNKKITTIMIHTTSQIKMETNRFNKVLYSYSKTEKGEALLNEIKPNGENLDTAILDTIKYAEKNKMMPEKGLLITINGTSVNIKTLKKTGEYIYKNKINVDINNNGIQHKLYTIIKNQKEED
;
A
#
# COMPACT_ATOMS: atom_id res chain seq x y z
N MET A 1 -19.20 46.19 1.98
CA MET A 1 -18.33 45.24 1.24
C MET A 1 -18.51 43.86 1.84
N ILE A 2 -18.86 42.84 1.04
CA ILE A 2 -19.08 41.48 1.55
C ILE A 2 -17.73 40.87 1.94
N LYS A 3 -17.60 40.38 3.18
CA LYS A 3 -16.38 39.74 3.66
C LYS A 3 -16.38 38.27 3.22
N PHE A 4 -15.31 37.83 2.58
CA PHE A 4 -15.14 36.42 2.23
C PHE A 4 -15.06 35.55 3.48
N LYS A 5 -15.88 34.50 3.51
CA LYS A 5 -15.87 33.46 4.55
C LYS A 5 -15.44 32.14 3.92
N ARG A 6 -14.27 31.63 4.33
CA ARG A 6 -13.61 30.50 3.66
C ARG A 6 -14.39 29.19 3.77
N ASN A 7 -15.01 28.94 4.90
CA ASN A 7 -15.65 27.67 5.26
C ASN A 7 -17.13 27.88 5.63
N LYS A 8 -17.85 28.75 4.92
CA LYS A 8 -19.27 28.97 5.19
C LYS A 8 -20.11 27.82 4.67
N TYR A 9 -19.83 27.38 3.44
CA TYR A 9 -20.58 26.33 2.76
C TYR A 9 -19.75 25.06 2.58
N ALA A 10 -20.39 23.90 2.68
CA ALA A 10 -19.79 22.62 2.33
C ALA A 10 -20.78 21.70 1.61
N PHE A 11 -20.27 20.84 0.74
CA PHE A 11 -21.07 19.76 0.18
C PHE A 11 -21.32 18.67 1.23
N SER A 12 -22.57 18.32 1.49
CA SER A 12 -22.91 17.17 2.33
C SER A 12 -22.50 15.87 1.65
N LYS A 13 -21.98 14.91 2.43
CA LYS A 13 -21.72 13.55 1.97
C LYS A 13 -22.96 12.64 2.09
N ALA A 14 -24.03 13.11 2.73
CA ALA A 14 -25.27 12.35 2.84
C ALA A 14 -25.91 12.10 1.47
N ALA A 15 -26.45 10.89 1.28
CA ALA A 15 -27.11 10.49 0.03
C ALA A 15 -28.18 11.51 -0.39
N SER A 16 -28.09 12.04 -1.62
CA SER A 16 -29.07 12.99 -2.14
C SER A 16 -30.44 12.33 -2.22
N LEU A 17 -31.44 12.88 -1.52
CA LEU A 17 -32.85 12.55 -1.77
C LEU A 17 -33.23 13.12 -3.12
N LEU A 18 -33.28 12.27 -4.13
CA LEU A 18 -33.69 12.63 -5.47
C LEU A 18 -35.15 12.27 -5.67
N SER A 19 -35.90 13.17 -6.31
CA SER A 19 -37.19 12.83 -6.89
C SER A 19 -36.97 11.81 -8.00
N VAL A 20 -37.44 10.58 -7.78
CA VAL A 20 -37.29 9.45 -8.70
C VAL A 20 -38.40 9.51 -9.76
N GLY A 21 -38.03 9.45 -11.04
CA GLY A 21 -38.99 9.37 -12.15
C GLY A 21 -38.40 9.83 -13.48
N LYS A 22 -38.85 9.22 -14.58
CA LYS A 22 -38.36 9.51 -15.94
C LYS A 22 -38.48 10.98 -16.34
N GLU A 23 -39.49 11.68 -15.81
CA GLU A 23 -39.68 13.11 -16.06
C GLU A 23 -38.58 13.97 -15.42
N PHE A 24 -38.19 13.64 -14.18
CA PHE A 24 -37.09 14.33 -13.49
C PHE A 24 -35.74 14.03 -14.15
N ASP A 25 -35.53 12.81 -14.64
CA ASP A 25 -34.34 12.45 -15.43
C ASP A 25 -34.24 13.31 -16.70
N LYS A 26 -35.35 13.44 -17.44
CA LYS A 26 -35.42 14.26 -18.65
C LYS A 26 -35.12 15.73 -18.36
N LYS A 27 -35.77 16.31 -17.34
CA LYS A 27 -35.54 17.71 -16.92
C LYS A 27 -34.08 17.94 -16.51
N ARG A 28 -33.47 17.02 -15.76
CA ARG A 28 -32.04 17.08 -15.42
C ARG A 28 -31.15 16.97 -16.66
N GLY A 29 -31.50 16.08 -17.60
CA GLY A 29 -30.77 15.90 -18.85
C GLY A 29 -30.75 17.15 -19.73
N GLU A 30 -31.90 17.83 -19.83
CA GLU A 30 -32.06 19.12 -20.52
C GLU A 30 -31.22 20.21 -19.84
N GLN A 31 -31.33 20.34 -18.51
CA GLN A 31 -30.54 21.31 -17.74
C GLN A 31 -29.03 21.06 -17.86
N LEU A 32 -28.57 19.80 -17.80
CA LEU A 32 -27.15 19.45 -17.89
C LEU A 32 -26.60 19.72 -19.29
N SER A 33 -27.43 19.50 -20.31
CA SER A 33 -27.07 19.81 -21.69
C SER A 33 -26.97 21.32 -21.92
N LEU A 34 -27.85 22.12 -21.32
CA LEU A 34 -27.77 23.58 -21.36
C LEU A 34 -26.55 24.09 -20.58
N LEU A 35 -26.35 23.62 -19.35
CA LEU A 35 -25.18 23.96 -18.53
C LEU A 35 -23.88 23.67 -19.28
N ARG A 36 -23.76 22.50 -19.91
CA ARG A 36 -22.56 22.13 -20.69
C ARG A 36 -22.31 23.10 -21.84
N LYS A 37 -23.36 23.56 -22.53
CA LYS A 37 -23.24 24.56 -23.59
C LYS A 37 -22.82 25.92 -23.03
N GLU A 38 -23.39 26.32 -21.89
CA GLU A 38 -23.07 27.60 -21.25
C GLU A 38 -21.62 27.65 -20.77
N VAL A 39 -21.17 26.64 -20.01
CA VAL A 39 -19.79 26.62 -19.48
C VAL A 39 -18.73 26.50 -20.59
N TYR A 40 -19.10 25.92 -21.74
CA TYR A 40 -18.23 25.89 -22.93
C TYR A 40 -17.92 27.30 -23.45
N LEU A 41 -18.84 28.27 -23.30
CA LEU A 41 -18.60 29.67 -23.69
C LEU A 41 -17.48 30.34 -22.89
N TYR A 42 -17.12 29.76 -21.74
CA TYR A 42 -16.06 30.20 -20.84
C TYR A 42 -14.78 29.34 -20.97
N ASP A 43 -14.67 28.55 -22.05
CA ASP A 43 -13.60 27.57 -22.27
C ASP A 43 -13.47 26.51 -21.16
N VAL A 44 -14.61 26.12 -20.57
CA VAL A 44 -14.68 25.07 -19.55
C VAL A 44 -15.21 23.78 -20.18
N HIS A 45 -14.32 22.79 -20.33
CA HIS A 45 -14.67 21.48 -20.88
C HIS A 45 -14.86 20.43 -19.78
N ILE A 46 -16.00 19.71 -19.79
CA ILE A 46 -16.30 18.64 -18.82
C ILE A 46 -15.19 17.58 -18.74
N LYS A 47 -14.54 17.27 -19.87
CA LYS A 47 -13.43 16.30 -19.95
C LYS A 47 -12.21 16.77 -19.16
N GLU A 48 -11.96 18.07 -19.10
CA GLU A 48 -10.84 18.63 -18.33
C GLU A 48 -11.15 18.66 -16.84
N LEU A 49 -12.38 19.07 -16.47
CA LEU A 49 -12.83 19.02 -15.08
C LEU A 49 -12.67 17.61 -14.49
N SER A 50 -13.04 16.56 -15.26
CA SER A 50 -12.88 15.16 -14.84
C SER A 50 -11.44 14.71 -14.56
N LYS A 51 -10.44 15.44 -15.08
CA LYS A 51 -9.02 15.12 -14.89
C LYS A 51 -8.45 15.77 -13.64
N LEU A 52 -8.96 16.94 -13.25
CA LEU A 52 -8.39 17.73 -12.15
C LEU A 52 -8.59 17.08 -10.78
N ASN A 53 -9.66 16.29 -10.58
CA ASN A 53 -9.93 15.49 -9.37
C ASN A 53 -9.65 16.26 -8.03
N PRO A 54 -10.34 17.38 -7.76
CA PRO A 54 -10.16 18.14 -6.50
C PRO A 54 -10.50 17.28 -5.28
N THR A 55 -9.68 17.39 -4.22
CA THR A 55 -10.00 16.81 -2.90
C THR A 55 -11.24 17.47 -2.31
N TYR A 56 -11.87 16.82 -1.33
CA TYR A 56 -13.09 17.32 -0.70
C TYR A 56 -12.93 18.76 -0.15
N ASP A 57 -11.85 19.04 0.58
CA ASP A 57 -11.58 20.40 1.11
C ASP A 57 -11.39 21.43 0.00
N VAL A 58 -10.73 21.03 -1.09
CA VAL A 58 -10.55 21.89 -2.26
C VAL A 58 -11.90 22.19 -2.91
N ARG A 59 -12.80 21.20 -3.03
CA ARG A 59 -14.16 21.41 -3.56
C ARG A 59 -14.96 22.39 -2.73
N ASN A 60 -14.90 22.28 -1.40
CA ASN A 60 -15.57 23.20 -0.49
C ASN A 60 -15.00 24.62 -0.62
N LEU A 61 -13.68 24.78 -0.74
CA LEU A 61 -13.08 26.09 -0.96
C LEU A 61 -13.51 26.71 -2.30
N ILE A 62 -13.53 25.93 -3.39
CA ILE A 62 -14.02 26.36 -4.70
C ILE A 62 -15.51 26.77 -4.61
N LEU A 63 -16.33 26.02 -3.88
CA LEU A 63 -17.74 26.34 -3.64
C LEU A 63 -17.91 27.70 -2.95
N ASN A 64 -17.15 27.96 -1.89
CA ASN A 64 -17.19 29.25 -1.19
C ASN A 64 -16.71 30.41 -2.08
N LEU A 65 -15.69 30.18 -2.92
CA LEU A 65 -15.26 31.17 -3.93
C LEU A 65 -16.36 31.46 -4.95
N ALA A 66 -17.07 30.43 -5.43
CA ALA A 66 -18.18 30.59 -6.36
C ALA A 66 -19.32 31.41 -5.73
N PHE A 67 -19.78 31.06 -4.52
CA PHE A 67 -20.78 31.86 -3.82
C PHE A 67 -20.33 33.28 -3.51
N PHE A 68 -19.03 33.48 -3.24
CA PHE A 68 -18.50 34.83 -3.07
C PHE A 68 -18.61 35.65 -4.36
N ILE A 69 -18.27 35.08 -5.51
CA ILE A 69 -18.42 35.73 -6.82
C ILE A 69 -19.89 36.05 -7.10
N ILE A 70 -20.80 35.09 -6.85
CA ILE A 70 -22.25 35.29 -7.08
C ILE A 70 -22.79 36.49 -6.29
N ASN A 71 -22.29 36.72 -5.08
CA ASN A 71 -22.75 37.82 -4.22
C ASN A 71 -21.98 39.14 -4.46
N ASP A 72 -20.87 39.13 -5.20
CA ASP A 72 -20.07 40.32 -5.50
C ASP A 72 -20.34 40.77 -6.93
N VAL A 73 -21.16 41.83 -7.06
CA VAL A 73 -21.66 42.35 -8.35
C VAL A 73 -20.53 42.59 -9.34
N GLU A 74 -19.45 43.26 -8.91
CA GLU A 74 -18.28 43.56 -9.75
C GLU A 74 -17.61 42.29 -10.30
N LEU A 75 -17.37 41.29 -9.45
CA LEU A 75 -16.76 40.03 -9.88
C LEU A 75 -17.68 39.24 -10.83
N LEU A 76 -18.99 39.24 -10.58
CA LEU A 76 -19.97 38.53 -11.39
C LEU A 76 -20.13 39.17 -12.77
N GLU A 77 -20.24 40.49 -12.85
CA GLU A 77 -20.31 41.25 -14.10
C GLU A 77 -19.07 41.01 -14.96
N ILE A 78 -17.88 41.18 -14.38
CA ILE A 78 -16.61 40.92 -15.09
C ILE A 78 -16.56 39.48 -15.63
N LEU A 79 -17.01 38.50 -14.84
CA LEU A 79 -17.05 37.11 -15.27
C LEU A 79 -18.01 36.93 -16.45
N ASN A 80 -19.22 37.48 -16.38
CA ASN A 80 -20.25 37.32 -17.42
C ASN A 80 -19.87 38.03 -18.73
N GLU A 81 -19.32 39.23 -18.65
CA GLU A 81 -18.91 40.03 -19.82
C GLU A 81 -17.67 39.45 -20.51
N ARG A 82 -16.62 39.20 -19.72
CA ARG A 82 -15.31 38.78 -20.26
C ARG A 82 -15.22 37.27 -20.45
N ARG A 83 -16.19 36.51 -19.92
CA ARG A 83 -16.20 35.04 -19.85
C ARG A 83 -14.93 34.45 -19.24
N LYS A 84 -14.29 35.20 -18.35
CA LYS A 84 -13.00 34.85 -17.75
C LYS A 84 -12.93 35.35 -16.31
N LEU A 85 -12.36 34.52 -15.45
CA LEU A 85 -12.18 34.85 -14.04
C LEU A 85 -11.09 35.92 -13.85
N ASN A 86 -11.40 37.00 -13.13
CA ASN A 86 -10.40 37.99 -12.73
C ASN A 86 -9.63 37.49 -11.49
N ILE A 87 -8.57 36.73 -11.74
CA ILE A 87 -7.74 36.07 -10.70
C ILE A 87 -7.17 37.08 -9.70
N SER A 88 -6.66 38.22 -10.19
CA SER A 88 -6.03 39.24 -9.35
C SER A 88 -7.05 39.90 -8.42
N LEU A 89 -8.23 40.26 -8.94
CA LEU A 89 -9.29 40.86 -8.14
C LEU A 89 -9.85 39.88 -7.11
N LEU A 90 -10.16 38.65 -7.52
CA LEU A 90 -10.67 37.61 -6.63
C LEU A 90 -9.66 37.29 -5.52
N SER A 91 -8.37 37.17 -5.86
CA SER A 91 -7.30 36.92 -4.89
C SER A 91 -7.23 38.04 -3.85
N ARG A 92 -7.31 39.30 -4.27
CA ARG A 92 -7.30 40.46 -3.35
C ARG A 92 -8.52 40.48 -2.42
N LYS A 93 -9.73 40.27 -2.97
CA LYS A 93 -10.97 40.30 -2.20
C LYS A 93 -11.10 39.11 -1.22
N THR A 94 -10.56 37.96 -1.57
CA THR A 94 -10.70 36.72 -0.77
C THR A 94 -9.46 36.35 0.05
N ARG A 95 -8.31 36.98 -0.22
CA ARG A 95 -6.99 36.62 0.31
C ARG A 95 -6.54 35.19 -0.02
N ILE A 96 -7.17 34.54 -1.02
CA ILE A 96 -6.73 33.24 -1.54
C ILE A 96 -5.63 33.47 -2.56
N GLY A 97 -4.57 32.64 -2.51
CA GLY A 97 -3.41 32.78 -3.39
C GLY A 97 -3.79 32.64 -4.88
N LYS A 98 -3.19 33.48 -5.73
CA LYS A 98 -3.44 33.49 -7.18
C LYS A 98 -3.24 32.11 -7.82
N ASN A 99 -2.19 31.39 -7.43
CA ASN A 99 -1.90 30.05 -7.96
C ASN A 99 -3.03 29.04 -7.70
N PHE A 100 -3.69 29.12 -6.54
CA PHE A 100 -4.83 28.26 -6.25
C PHE A 100 -6.02 28.62 -7.16
N ILE A 101 -6.33 29.91 -7.25
CA ILE A 101 -7.45 30.40 -8.07
C ILE A 101 -7.23 30.06 -9.55
N ASP A 102 -6.01 30.25 -10.05
CA ASP A 102 -5.64 29.95 -11.42
C ASP A 102 -5.79 28.44 -11.72
N LYS A 103 -5.19 27.59 -10.88
CA LYS A 103 -5.26 26.13 -10.97
C LYS A 103 -6.70 25.61 -11.00
N TRP A 104 -7.60 26.22 -10.23
CA TRP A 104 -8.98 25.77 -10.09
C TRP A 104 -10.00 26.65 -10.82
N SER A 105 -9.54 27.59 -11.66
CA SER A 105 -10.36 28.59 -12.35
C SER A 105 -11.54 27.97 -13.09
N LYS A 106 -11.30 26.90 -13.86
CA LYS A 106 -12.35 26.17 -14.60
C LYS A 106 -13.45 25.61 -13.69
N TYR A 107 -13.09 25.10 -12.51
CA TYR A 107 -14.04 24.63 -11.51
C TYR A 107 -14.79 25.78 -10.82
N ILE A 108 -14.10 26.88 -10.52
CA ILE A 108 -14.71 28.09 -9.93
C ILE A 108 -15.77 28.64 -10.89
N ILE A 109 -15.45 28.78 -12.17
CA ILE A 109 -16.38 29.22 -13.22
C ILE A 109 -17.55 28.26 -13.34
N PHE A 110 -17.28 26.94 -13.40
CA PHE A 110 -18.32 25.91 -13.48
C PHE A 110 -19.34 26.01 -12.34
N TYR A 111 -18.88 26.12 -11.09
CA TYR A 111 -19.78 26.29 -9.94
C TYR A 111 -20.50 27.64 -9.96
N THR A 112 -19.81 28.71 -10.35
CA THR A 112 -20.43 30.04 -10.39
C THR A 112 -21.62 30.05 -11.35
N ILE A 113 -21.46 29.52 -12.56
CA ILE A 113 -22.55 29.41 -13.56
C ILE A 113 -23.66 28.48 -13.07
N LEU A 114 -23.29 27.32 -12.51
CA LEU A 114 -24.25 26.33 -12.02
C LEU A 114 -25.14 26.91 -10.91
N PHE A 115 -24.56 27.63 -9.94
CA PHE A 115 -25.29 28.11 -8.76
C PHE A 115 -25.85 29.53 -8.92
N SER A 116 -25.42 30.32 -9.90
CA SER A 116 -26.00 31.64 -10.17
C SER A 116 -27.29 31.57 -10.98
N ASN A 117 -27.47 30.54 -11.81
CA ASN A 117 -28.53 30.49 -12.79
C ASN A 117 -29.71 29.60 -12.31
N PRO A 118 -30.90 30.15 -12.03
CA PRO A 118 -32.04 29.39 -11.50
C PRO A 118 -32.59 28.35 -12.49
N LYS A 119 -32.22 28.42 -13.79
CA LYS A 119 -32.57 27.41 -14.79
C LYS A 119 -32.02 26.02 -14.46
N TYR A 120 -31.08 25.91 -13.54
CA TYR A 120 -30.44 24.64 -13.14
C TYR A 120 -31.00 24.04 -11.86
N LYS A 121 -32.21 24.44 -11.44
CA LYS A 121 -32.80 24.04 -10.15
C LYS A 121 -32.77 22.53 -9.86
N PHE A 122 -33.10 21.66 -10.81
CA PHE A 122 -33.09 20.20 -10.58
C PHE A 122 -31.68 19.63 -10.40
N ILE A 123 -30.67 20.28 -10.99
CA ILE A 123 -29.26 19.95 -10.74
C ILE A 123 -28.79 20.57 -9.42
N GLN A 124 -29.18 21.80 -9.12
CA GLN A 124 -28.84 22.48 -7.85
C GLN A 124 -29.40 21.70 -6.65
N ASP A 125 -30.63 21.20 -6.74
CA ASP A 125 -31.28 20.40 -5.70
C ASP A 125 -30.62 19.03 -5.50
N TYR A 126 -29.90 18.54 -6.51
CA TYR A 126 -29.05 17.36 -6.35
C TYR A 126 -27.83 17.61 -5.45
N PHE A 127 -27.37 18.86 -5.38
CA PHE A 127 -26.32 19.26 -4.45
C PHE A 127 -26.92 19.57 -3.10
N ARG A 128 -26.51 18.80 -2.09
CA ARG A 128 -26.79 19.15 -0.69
C ARG A 128 -25.70 20.06 -0.18
N ILE A 129 -25.96 21.36 -0.17
CA ILE A 129 -25.03 22.35 0.36
C ILE A 129 -25.48 22.76 1.76
N VAL A 130 -24.58 22.67 2.71
CA VAL A 130 -24.82 22.97 4.12
C VAL A 130 -24.12 24.28 4.48
N ASP A 131 -24.82 25.16 5.21
CA ASP A 131 -24.20 26.32 5.87
C ASP A 131 -23.65 25.87 7.22
N LEU A 132 -22.32 25.78 7.32
CA LEU A 132 -21.59 25.29 8.48
C LEU A 132 -21.73 26.19 9.71
N GLU A 133 -22.07 27.47 9.53
CA GLU A 133 -22.31 28.38 10.66
C GLU A 133 -23.69 28.18 11.29
N LYS A 134 -24.63 27.58 10.55
CA LYS A 134 -26.03 27.39 10.96
C LYS A 134 -26.37 25.94 11.33
N THR A 135 -25.42 25.02 11.22
CA THR A 135 -25.69 23.59 11.42
C THR A 135 -25.40 23.14 12.85
N ASN A 136 -26.30 22.34 13.41
CA ASN A 136 -26.14 21.70 14.72
C ASN A 136 -25.21 20.47 14.62
N SER A 137 -24.64 20.04 15.76
CA SER A 137 -23.60 18.99 15.88
C SER A 137 -23.96 17.63 15.26
N SER A 138 -25.25 17.30 15.08
CA SER A 138 -25.70 16.06 14.44
C SER A 138 -25.59 16.09 12.91
N THR A 139 -25.70 17.26 12.28
CA THR A 139 -25.54 17.42 10.82
C THR A 139 -24.07 17.46 10.40
N SER A 140 -23.16 17.86 11.30
CA SER A 140 -21.71 17.73 11.06
C SER A 140 -21.25 16.28 10.94
N LEU A 141 -21.90 15.33 11.59
CA LEU A 141 -21.57 13.90 11.50
C LEU A 141 -21.89 13.31 10.11
N SER A 142 -22.99 13.71 9.48
CA SER A 142 -23.34 13.26 8.12
C SER A 142 -22.54 13.93 7.01
N VAL A 143 -21.82 15.02 7.31
CA VAL A 143 -20.76 15.58 6.45
C VAL A 143 -19.50 14.71 6.48
N MET A 144 -19.32 13.87 7.50
CA MET A 144 -18.09 13.08 7.70
C MET A 144 -18.17 11.66 7.12
N GLU A 145 -19.35 11.04 7.03
CA GLU A 145 -19.52 9.67 6.52
C GLU A 145 -19.18 9.53 5.03
N GLU A 146 -18.30 8.58 4.70
CA GLU A 146 -17.88 8.29 3.33
C GLU A 146 -18.75 7.18 2.71
N GLU A 147 -19.55 7.50 1.69
CA GLU A 147 -20.01 6.46 0.77
C GLU A 147 -18.84 6.01 -0.13
N GLN A 148 -18.52 4.71 -0.06
CA GLN A 148 -17.41 4.10 -0.79
C GLN A 148 -17.61 4.03 -2.32
N ASN A 149 -18.81 4.31 -2.82
CA ASN A 149 -19.11 4.33 -4.25
C ASN A 149 -19.55 5.74 -4.66
N SER A 150 -18.73 6.41 -5.48
CA SER A 150 -19.10 7.73 -6.01
C SER A 150 -20.24 7.58 -7.01
N LYS A 151 -21.46 7.87 -6.55
CA LYS A 151 -22.69 8.01 -7.35
C LYS A 151 -22.76 9.42 -7.95
N GLY A 152 -23.28 9.56 -9.16
CA GLY A 152 -23.41 10.87 -9.81
C GLY A 152 -24.36 10.89 -11.00
N LEU A 153 -24.80 12.09 -11.40
CA LEU A 153 -25.59 12.33 -12.61
C LEU A 153 -24.72 12.26 -13.86
N VAL A 154 -25.16 11.54 -14.88
CA VAL A 154 -24.47 11.53 -16.18
C VAL A 154 -24.56 12.91 -16.83
N ILE A 155 -23.44 13.63 -16.87
CA ILE A 155 -23.36 14.98 -17.47
C ILE A 155 -22.87 14.96 -18.92
N LYS A 156 -22.10 13.92 -19.30
CA LYS A 156 -21.58 13.77 -20.67
C LYS A 156 -21.30 12.32 -21.01
N LYS A 157 -21.84 11.86 -22.15
CA LYS A 157 -21.44 10.61 -22.82
C LYS A 157 -20.29 10.91 -23.79
N ASN A 158 -19.27 10.07 -23.79
CA ASN A 158 -18.21 10.04 -24.80
C ASN A 158 -18.22 8.65 -25.44
N GLU A 159 -17.47 8.48 -26.52
CA GLU A 159 -17.39 7.24 -27.29
C GLU A 159 -17.13 5.98 -26.42
N HIS A 160 -16.20 6.09 -25.46
CA HIS A 160 -15.73 4.98 -24.61
C HIS A 160 -15.90 5.21 -23.10
N SER A 161 -16.56 6.30 -22.69
CA SER A 161 -16.67 6.65 -21.26
C SER A 161 -17.79 7.64 -21.01
N ILE A 162 -18.31 7.66 -19.79
CA ILE A 162 -19.23 8.71 -19.32
C ILE A 162 -18.57 9.54 -18.22
N ASN A 163 -18.98 10.80 -18.09
CA ASN A 163 -18.63 11.67 -16.98
C ASN A 163 -19.84 11.82 -16.06
N LEU A 164 -19.62 11.66 -14.76
CA LEU A 164 -20.61 11.76 -13.70
C LEU A 164 -20.35 13.03 -12.90
N LEU A 165 -21.39 13.83 -12.63
CA LEU A 165 -21.37 14.93 -11.68
C LEU A 165 -21.94 14.41 -10.35
N THR A 166 -21.12 14.35 -9.30
CA THR A 166 -21.54 13.80 -8.01
C THR A 166 -22.24 14.87 -7.15
N SER A 167 -23.02 14.45 -6.16
CA SER A 167 -23.64 15.35 -5.18
C SER A 167 -22.63 16.14 -4.33
N THR A 168 -21.35 15.73 -4.35
CA THR A 168 -20.25 16.43 -3.65
C THR A 168 -19.42 17.34 -4.55
N GLY A 169 -19.89 17.61 -5.78
CA GLY A 169 -19.29 18.63 -6.66
C GLY A 169 -18.19 18.13 -7.59
N GLU A 170 -17.71 16.90 -7.46
CA GLU A 170 -16.69 16.36 -8.37
C GLU A 170 -17.29 15.86 -9.68
N ILE A 171 -16.46 15.89 -10.73
CA ILE A 171 -16.76 15.25 -12.01
C ILE A 171 -15.85 14.04 -12.14
N ILE A 172 -16.43 12.86 -12.30
CA ILE A 172 -15.72 11.57 -12.35
C ILE A 172 -15.91 10.92 -13.71
N LYS A 173 -14.83 10.46 -14.32
CA LYS A 173 -14.88 9.66 -15.55
C LYS A 173 -14.97 8.16 -15.23
N THR A 174 -15.96 7.46 -15.80
CA THR A 174 -16.14 6.00 -15.68
C THR A 174 -16.32 5.34 -17.05
N LYS A 175 -16.32 4.01 -17.09
CA LYS A 175 -16.55 3.22 -18.31
C LYS A 175 -17.92 3.56 -18.91
N LYS A 176 -18.05 3.39 -20.23
CA LYS A 176 -19.33 3.58 -20.91
C LYS A 176 -20.31 2.51 -20.45
N VAL A 177 -21.52 2.96 -20.16
CA VAL A 177 -22.68 2.13 -19.85
C VAL A 177 -23.86 2.71 -20.63
N ASP A 178 -24.87 1.90 -20.90
CA ASP A 178 -26.11 2.37 -21.53
C ASP A 178 -26.97 3.11 -20.50
N VAL A 179 -26.76 4.43 -20.43
CA VAL A 179 -27.41 5.35 -19.48
C VAL A 179 -27.54 6.72 -20.16
N GLU A 180 -28.64 7.42 -19.91
CA GLU A 180 -28.93 8.73 -20.48
C GLU A 180 -28.41 9.90 -19.64
N ILE A 181 -28.20 11.05 -20.29
CA ILE A 181 -27.78 12.28 -19.60
C ILE A 181 -28.88 12.70 -18.61
N GLY A 182 -28.51 13.02 -17.37
CA GLY A 182 -29.45 13.35 -16.29
C GLY A 182 -29.84 12.17 -15.39
N GLN A 183 -29.57 10.93 -15.80
CA GLN A 183 -29.75 9.76 -14.95
C GLN A 183 -28.59 9.59 -13.97
N GLU A 184 -28.85 8.98 -12.82
CA GLU A 184 -27.79 8.60 -11.88
C GLU A 184 -27.10 7.30 -12.29
N HIS A 185 -25.80 7.24 -12.07
CA HIS A 185 -25.01 6.03 -12.25
C HIS A 185 -23.92 5.93 -11.18
N TYR A 186 -23.55 4.70 -10.83
CA TYR A 186 -22.46 4.43 -9.90
C TYR A 186 -21.14 4.33 -10.64
N SER A 187 -20.11 5.05 -10.17
CA SER A 187 -18.76 4.74 -10.63
C SER A 187 -18.33 3.39 -10.06
N SER A 188 -17.93 2.44 -10.91
CA SER A 188 -17.13 1.31 -10.43
C SER A 188 -15.81 1.90 -9.94
N GLY A 189 -15.57 1.81 -8.62
CA GLY A 189 -14.50 2.54 -7.95
C GLY A 189 -13.14 2.45 -8.66
N LYS A 190 -12.36 3.54 -8.63
CA LYS A 190 -10.97 3.53 -9.11
C LYS A 190 -10.23 2.38 -8.39
N SER A 191 -9.80 1.37 -9.16
CA SER A 191 -9.02 0.22 -8.68
C SER A 191 -7.99 0.63 -7.61
N PHE A 192 -7.98 -0.09 -6.48
CA PHE A 192 -7.11 0.13 -5.31
C PHE A 192 -5.65 0.46 -5.69
N PHE A 193 -5.14 -0.21 -6.72
CA PHE A 193 -3.80 -0.01 -7.27
C PHE A 193 -3.53 1.41 -7.78
N LYS A 194 -4.52 2.12 -8.34
CA LYS A 194 -4.33 3.49 -8.85
C LYS A 194 -4.27 4.54 -7.75
N LYS A 195 -4.95 4.32 -6.62
CA LYS A 195 -4.94 5.25 -5.47
C LYS A 195 -3.64 5.16 -4.65
N ASN A 196 -3.06 3.96 -4.57
CA ASN A 196 -1.97 3.68 -3.62
C ASN A 196 -0.61 3.35 -4.27
N LYS A 197 -0.38 3.73 -5.54
CA LYS A 197 0.85 3.39 -6.29
C LYS A 197 2.14 3.66 -5.52
N LEU A 198 2.25 4.83 -4.88
CA LEU A 198 3.44 5.22 -4.12
C LEU A 198 3.64 4.35 -2.87
N LYS A 199 2.56 4.04 -2.15
CA LYS A 199 2.61 3.16 -0.96
C LYS A 199 3.01 1.73 -1.33
N LEU A 200 2.49 1.22 -2.45
CA LEU A 200 2.85 -0.09 -2.99
C LEU A 200 4.32 -0.15 -3.42
N PHE A 201 4.81 0.88 -4.09
CA PHE A 201 6.21 0.97 -4.49
C PHE A 201 7.15 0.98 -3.26
N LEU A 202 6.82 1.77 -2.23
CA LEU A 202 7.62 1.81 -1.00
C LEU A 202 7.62 0.45 -0.27
N GLY A 203 6.46 -0.23 -0.21
CA GLY A 203 6.36 -1.57 0.34
C GLY A 203 7.20 -2.59 -0.42
N PHE A 204 7.26 -2.49 -1.75
CA PHE A 204 8.10 -3.36 -2.58
C PHE A 204 9.60 -3.18 -2.27
N ILE A 205 10.08 -1.94 -2.12
CA ILE A 205 11.49 -1.67 -1.76
C ILE A 205 11.85 -2.33 -0.43
N ILE A 206 10.98 -2.23 0.57
CA ILE A 206 11.21 -2.86 1.90
C ILE A 206 11.37 -4.37 1.75
N ILE A 207 10.52 -5.02 0.94
CA ILE A 207 10.60 -6.46 0.68
C ILE A 207 11.94 -6.82 0.02
N VAL A 208 12.38 -6.04 -0.98
CA VAL A 208 13.67 -6.29 -1.65
C VAL A 208 14.84 -6.19 -0.67
N VAL A 209 14.86 -5.18 0.21
CA VAL A 209 15.91 -5.03 1.22
C VAL A 209 15.91 -6.20 2.21
N LEU A 210 14.73 -6.62 2.67
CA LEU A 210 14.60 -7.77 3.58
C LEU A 210 15.08 -9.08 2.93
N VAL A 211 14.67 -9.35 1.69
CA VAL A 211 15.10 -10.54 0.94
C VAL A 211 16.60 -10.51 0.67
N GLY A 212 17.15 -9.36 0.26
CA GLY A 212 18.59 -9.20 0.05
C GLY A 212 19.40 -9.41 1.33
N GLY A 213 18.93 -8.85 2.45
CA GLY A 213 19.55 -9.06 3.76
C GLY A 213 19.50 -10.53 4.21
N PHE A 214 18.37 -11.21 3.98
CA PHE A 214 18.23 -12.63 4.26
C PHE A 214 19.18 -13.48 3.40
N PHE A 215 19.26 -13.20 2.09
CA PHE A 215 20.14 -13.90 1.16
C PHE A 215 21.62 -13.72 1.52
N TYR A 216 22.02 -12.50 1.89
CA TYR A 216 23.38 -12.22 2.37
C TYR A 216 23.72 -13.02 3.63
N GLN A 217 22.81 -13.00 4.62
CA GLN A 217 22.99 -13.74 5.87
C GLN A 217 22.99 -15.26 5.68
N TYR A 218 22.22 -15.77 4.71
CA TYR A 218 22.17 -17.18 4.39
C TYR A 218 23.48 -17.70 3.79
N ASN A 219 24.12 -16.92 2.92
CA ASN A 219 25.35 -17.34 2.23
C ASN A 219 26.64 -17.01 3.01
N LYS A 220 26.55 -16.26 4.11
CA LYS A 220 27.70 -15.93 4.95
C LYS A 220 28.15 -17.14 5.77
N LYS A 221 29.38 -17.60 5.52
CA LYS A 221 30.07 -18.62 6.33
C LYS A 221 30.56 -17.99 7.63
N ILE A 222 30.15 -18.53 8.78
CA ILE A 222 30.49 -17.95 10.10
C ILE A 222 31.08 -18.95 11.09
N THR A 223 30.84 -20.25 10.89
CA THR A 223 31.28 -21.30 11.80
C THR A 223 31.95 -22.40 10.99
N THR A 224 33.09 -22.88 11.47
CA THR A 224 33.82 -24.02 10.90
C THR A 224 33.77 -25.17 11.89
N ILE A 225 33.29 -26.33 11.44
CA ILE A 225 33.28 -27.58 12.20
C ILE A 225 34.34 -28.51 11.60
N MET A 226 35.18 -29.06 12.47
CA MET A 226 36.19 -30.05 12.15
C MET A 226 35.82 -31.34 12.87
N ILE A 227 35.52 -32.40 12.12
CA ILE A 227 35.23 -33.73 12.66
C ILE A 227 36.45 -34.60 12.42
N HIS A 228 37.10 -35.01 13.49
CA HIS A 228 38.33 -35.78 13.47
C HIS A 228 38.03 -37.28 13.50
N THR A 229 37.65 -37.84 12.34
CA THR A 229 37.64 -39.30 12.11
C THR A 229 39.07 -39.79 11.79
N THR A 230 39.26 -41.01 11.27
CA THR A 230 40.55 -41.39 10.63
C THR A 230 40.89 -40.49 9.44
N SER A 231 39.91 -39.75 8.91
CA SER A 231 40.07 -38.65 7.95
C SER A 231 39.41 -37.39 8.47
N GLN A 232 40.12 -36.25 8.42
CA GLN A 232 39.58 -35.01 8.92
C GLN A 232 38.52 -34.44 7.96
N ILE A 233 37.29 -34.25 8.46
CA ILE A 233 36.18 -33.65 7.71
C ILE A 233 35.98 -32.22 8.16
N LYS A 234 36.03 -31.27 7.23
CA LYS A 234 35.75 -29.85 7.44
C LYS A 234 34.36 -29.52 6.92
N MET A 235 33.56 -28.80 7.69
CA MET A 235 32.28 -28.22 7.28
C MET A 235 32.23 -26.74 7.67
N GLU A 236 31.71 -25.89 6.79
CA GLU A 236 31.48 -24.47 7.06
C GLU A 236 29.98 -24.20 7.00
N THR A 237 29.44 -23.58 8.06
CA THR A 237 28.01 -23.32 8.19
C THR A 237 27.69 -21.83 8.26
N ASN A 238 26.44 -21.50 7.92
CA ASN A 238 25.87 -20.18 8.15
C ASN A 238 25.24 -20.05 9.55
N ARG A 239 24.72 -18.86 9.86
CA ARG A 239 24.01 -18.55 11.12
C ARG A 239 22.77 -19.39 11.40
N PHE A 240 22.26 -20.12 10.42
CA PHE A 240 21.09 -20.99 10.53
C PHE A 240 21.49 -22.47 10.68
N ASN A 241 22.76 -22.75 10.96
CA ASN A 241 23.32 -24.09 11.04
C ASN A 241 23.12 -24.89 9.74
N LYS A 242 23.08 -24.23 8.58
CA LYS A 242 23.11 -24.90 7.26
C LYS A 242 24.55 -25.01 6.79
N VAL A 243 24.94 -26.20 6.36
CA VAL A 243 26.27 -26.45 5.79
C VAL A 243 26.33 -25.83 4.40
N LEU A 244 27.19 -24.84 4.22
CA LEU A 244 27.40 -24.17 2.93
C LEU A 244 28.53 -24.81 2.13
N TYR A 245 29.48 -25.42 2.82
CA TYR A 245 30.66 -26.01 2.22
C TYR A 245 31.18 -27.15 3.09
N SER A 246 31.71 -28.18 2.45
CA SER A 246 32.35 -29.31 3.10
C SER A 246 33.56 -29.77 2.29
N TYR A 247 34.57 -30.27 2.99
CA TYR A 247 35.87 -30.62 2.41
C TYR A 247 36.62 -31.63 3.27
N SER A 248 37.39 -32.50 2.62
CA SER A 248 38.41 -33.33 3.27
C SER A 248 39.66 -33.39 2.41
N LYS A 249 40.82 -33.62 3.06
CA LYS A 249 42.11 -33.73 2.36
C LYS A 249 42.43 -35.14 1.86
N THR A 250 41.65 -36.14 2.27
CA THR A 250 41.94 -37.55 2.00
C THR A 250 40.88 -38.15 1.09
N GLU A 251 41.27 -39.11 0.24
CA GLU A 251 40.33 -39.82 -0.64
C GLU A 251 39.19 -40.50 0.14
N LYS A 252 39.50 -41.11 1.30
CA LYS A 252 38.47 -41.71 2.18
C LYS A 252 37.50 -40.66 2.72
N GLY A 253 37.98 -39.46 3.05
CA GLY A 253 37.14 -38.37 3.51
C GLY A 253 36.29 -37.76 2.39
N GLU A 254 36.82 -37.69 1.17
CA GLU A 254 36.03 -37.28 -0.01
C GLU A 254 34.95 -38.31 -0.36
N ALA A 255 35.27 -39.61 -0.30
CA ALA A 255 34.29 -40.68 -0.47
C ALA A 255 33.15 -40.58 0.55
N LEU A 256 33.47 -40.28 1.81
CA LEU A 256 32.48 -39.99 2.85
C LEU A 256 31.59 -38.81 2.47
N LEU A 257 32.17 -37.68 2.08
CA LEU A 257 31.43 -36.47 1.72
C LEU A 257 30.53 -36.66 0.49
N ASN A 258 30.96 -37.46 -0.47
CA ASN A 258 30.19 -37.78 -1.67
C ASN A 258 29.00 -38.70 -1.38
N GLU A 259 29.10 -39.60 -0.39
CA GLU A 259 27.98 -40.45 0.03
C GLU A 259 26.96 -39.67 0.86
N ILE A 260 27.41 -38.89 1.85
CA ILE A 260 26.48 -38.21 2.77
C ILE A 260 25.96 -36.86 2.25
N LYS A 261 26.64 -36.24 1.28
CA LYS A 261 26.27 -34.96 0.62
C LYS A 261 25.81 -33.88 1.62
N PRO A 262 26.68 -33.41 2.52
CA PRO A 262 26.24 -32.60 3.65
C PRO A 262 25.92 -31.15 3.27
N ASN A 263 26.31 -30.68 2.08
CA ASN A 263 26.03 -29.30 1.64
C ASN A 263 24.52 -29.07 1.47
N GLY A 264 23.99 -28.01 2.09
CA GLY A 264 22.57 -27.70 2.15
C GLY A 264 21.83 -28.34 3.33
N GLU A 265 22.45 -29.31 4.01
CA GLU A 265 21.85 -29.98 5.17
C GLU A 265 21.97 -29.16 6.45
N ASN A 266 21.12 -29.49 7.43
CA ASN A 266 21.27 -28.98 8.79
C ASN A 266 22.50 -29.61 9.46
N LEU A 267 23.23 -28.83 10.24
CA LEU A 267 24.44 -29.26 10.94
C LEU A 267 24.24 -30.51 11.79
N ASP A 268 23.12 -30.63 12.50
CA ASP A 268 22.83 -31.82 13.31
C ASP A 268 22.71 -33.08 12.44
N THR A 269 22.00 -32.99 11.32
CA THR A 269 21.92 -34.09 10.34
C THR A 269 23.29 -34.42 9.75
N ALA A 270 24.05 -33.40 9.34
CA ALA A 270 25.36 -33.59 8.71
C ALA A 270 26.38 -34.25 9.64
N ILE A 271 26.40 -33.87 10.93
CA ILE A 271 27.26 -34.52 11.93
C ILE A 271 26.81 -35.95 12.16
N LEU A 272 25.51 -36.19 12.35
CA LEU A 272 24.95 -37.54 12.54
C LEU A 272 25.34 -38.49 11.39
N ASP A 273 25.15 -38.05 10.15
CA ASP A 273 25.43 -38.88 8.98
C ASP A 273 26.93 -39.12 8.80
N THR A 274 27.77 -38.14 9.16
CA THR A 274 29.23 -38.33 9.25
C THR A 274 29.60 -39.42 10.25
N ILE A 275 28.99 -39.41 11.44
CA ILE A 275 29.24 -40.40 12.49
C ILE A 275 28.79 -41.79 12.04
N LYS A 276 27.57 -41.91 11.50
CA LYS A 276 27.04 -43.19 10.98
C LYS A 276 27.92 -43.78 9.88
N TYR A 277 28.35 -42.94 8.94
CA TYR A 277 29.26 -43.37 7.89
C TYR A 277 30.58 -43.86 8.47
N ALA A 278 31.17 -43.10 9.40
CA ALA A 278 32.44 -43.43 9.99
C ALA A 278 32.38 -44.75 10.78
N GLU A 279 31.27 -45.04 11.45
CA GLU A 279 31.06 -46.29 12.18
C GLU A 279 30.98 -47.47 11.21
N LYS A 280 30.10 -47.36 10.21
CA LYS A 280 29.87 -48.39 9.18
C LYS A 280 31.16 -48.76 8.42
N ASN A 281 32.02 -47.77 8.16
CA ASN A 281 33.22 -47.93 7.35
C ASN A 281 34.53 -48.01 8.18
N LYS A 282 34.44 -48.27 9.49
CA LYS A 282 35.61 -48.40 10.39
C LYS A 282 36.57 -47.20 10.35
N MET A 283 36.02 -46.00 10.26
CA MET A 283 36.74 -44.72 10.30
C MET A 283 36.73 -44.05 11.68
N MET A 284 36.26 -44.75 12.71
CA MET A 284 36.29 -44.24 14.09
C MET A 284 37.73 -44.29 14.66
N PRO A 285 38.25 -43.20 15.24
CA PRO A 285 39.52 -43.21 15.94
C PRO A 285 39.46 -44.04 17.23
N GLU A 286 40.56 -44.68 17.62
CA GLU A 286 40.65 -45.53 18.83
C GLU A 286 40.30 -44.77 20.13
N LYS A 287 40.68 -43.48 20.22
CA LYS A 287 40.45 -42.66 21.42
C LYS A 287 39.04 -42.05 21.48
N GLY A 288 38.21 -42.24 20.45
CA GLY A 288 36.93 -41.55 20.29
C GLY A 288 37.01 -40.36 19.33
N LEU A 289 35.85 -39.81 18.99
CA LEU A 289 35.70 -38.76 18.00
C LEU A 289 35.87 -37.37 18.65
N LEU A 290 36.74 -36.53 18.09
CA LEU A 290 36.82 -35.12 18.46
C LEU A 290 36.09 -34.28 17.42
N ILE A 291 35.22 -33.38 17.86
CA ILE A 291 34.59 -32.36 17.02
C ILE A 291 35.03 -30.99 17.52
N THR A 292 35.70 -30.21 16.67
CA THR A 292 36.12 -28.84 16.98
C THR A 292 35.27 -27.85 16.22
N ILE A 293 34.73 -26.84 16.90
CA ILE A 293 33.90 -25.78 16.34
C ILE A 293 34.64 -24.46 16.56
N ASN A 294 34.97 -23.78 15.47
CA ASN A 294 35.67 -22.50 15.46
C ASN A 294 34.81 -21.41 14.79
N GLY A 295 35.02 -20.15 15.17
CA GLY A 295 34.20 -19.02 14.73
C GLY A 295 33.04 -18.78 15.70
N THR A 296 31.82 -18.69 15.19
CA THR A 296 30.65 -18.53 16.07
C THR A 296 30.30 -19.85 16.75
N SER A 297 30.17 -19.83 18.07
CA SER A 297 29.75 -20.99 18.87
C SER A 297 28.40 -21.54 18.42
N VAL A 298 28.27 -22.87 18.40
CA VAL A 298 27.02 -23.54 18.08
C VAL A 298 26.24 -23.80 19.37
N ASN A 299 24.93 -23.55 19.37
CA ASN A 299 24.09 -23.99 20.48
C ASN A 299 24.02 -25.52 20.48
N ILE A 300 24.72 -26.16 21.41
CA ILE A 300 24.82 -27.62 21.50
C ILE A 300 23.45 -28.29 21.66
N LYS A 301 22.46 -27.62 22.27
CA LYS A 301 21.07 -28.13 22.38
C LYS A 301 20.37 -28.33 21.03
N THR A 302 20.92 -27.78 19.95
CA THR A 302 20.40 -27.98 18.58
C THR A 302 20.89 -29.28 17.94
N LEU A 303 21.88 -29.97 18.53
CA LEU A 303 22.43 -31.24 18.05
C LEU A 303 21.69 -32.45 18.63
N LYS A 304 20.36 -32.42 18.61
CA LYS A 304 19.51 -33.41 19.31
C LYS A 304 19.66 -34.81 18.70
N LYS A 305 19.58 -34.93 17.37
CA LYS A 305 19.61 -36.24 16.68
C LYS A 305 20.98 -36.89 16.79
N THR A 306 22.03 -36.09 16.58
CA THR A 306 23.42 -36.52 16.79
C THR A 306 23.62 -37.02 18.20
N GLY A 307 23.12 -36.23 19.16
CA GLY A 307 23.17 -36.56 20.56
C GLY A 307 22.50 -37.88 20.93
N GLU A 308 21.24 -38.06 20.54
CA GLU A 308 20.47 -39.28 20.81
C GLU A 308 21.16 -40.51 20.24
N TYR A 309 21.73 -40.39 19.04
CA TYR A 309 22.47 -41.47 18.39
C TYR A 309 23.74 -41.83 19.17
N ILE A 310 24.53 -40.83 19.56
CA ILE A 310 25.76 -41.03 20.34
C ILE A 310 25.45 -41.70 21.68
N TYR A 311 24.40 -41.25 22.37
CA TYR A 311 23.96 -41.82 23.64
C TYR A 311 23.53 -43.28 23.49
N LYS A 312 22.66 -43.57 22.51
CA LYS A 312 22.13 -44.93 22.28
C LYS A 312 23.23 -45.94 21.93
N ASN A 313 24.20 -45.53 21.11
CA ASN A 313 25.26 -46.41 20.62
C ASN A 313 26.54 -46.34 21.48
N LYS A 314 26.53 -45.59 22.59
CA LYS A 314 27.67 -45.42 23.52
C LYS A 314 28.96 -44.98 22.82
N ILE A 315 28.84 -44.08 21.85
CA ILE A 315 29.98 -43.56 21.07
C ILE A 315 30.71 -42.52 21.91
N ASN A 316 32.03 -42.62 22.05
CA ASN A 316 32.83 -41.59 22.73
C ASN A 316 33.02 -40.38 21.81
N VAL A 317 32.41 -39.24 22.14
CA VAL A 317 32.51 -37.99 21.37
C VAL A 317 32.77 -36.80 22.29
N ASP A 318 33.86 -36.09 22.03
CA ASP A 318 34.20 -34.82 22.67
C ASP A 318 33.93 -33.66 21.71
N ILE A 319 33.24 -32.62 22.17
CA ILE A 319 32.98 -31.41 21.39
C ILE A 319 33.70 -30.23 22.03
N ASN A 320 34.64 -29.63 21.32
CA ASN A 320 35.22 -28.33 21.66
C ASN A 320 34.48 -27.24 20.89
N ASN A 321 33.66 -26.46 21.60
CA ASN A 321 32.85 -25.38 21.05
C ASN A 321 33.48 -24.02 21.33
N ASN A 322 34.33 -23.56 20.42
CA ASN A 322 35.03 -22.29 20.51
C ASN A 322 35.80 -22.12 21.84
N GLY A 323 36.53 -23.17 22.24
CA GLY A 323 37.33 -23.21 23.47
C GLY A 323 36.61 -23.82 24.68
N ILE A 324 35.30 -24.05 24.61
CA ILE A 324 34.52 -24.67 25.70
C ILE A 324 34.30 -26.15 25.39
N GLN A 325 34.79 -27.03 26.26
CA GLN A 325 34.58 -28.48 26.09
C GLN A 325 33.19 -28.88 26.59
N HIS A 326 32.47 -29.64 25.76
CA HIS A 326 31.17 -30.23 26.07
C HIS A 326 31.23 -31.74 25.89
N LYS A 327 30.74 -32.46 26.91
CA LYS A 327 30.42 -33.89 26.80
C LYS A 327 28.95 -34.02 26.44
N LEU A 328 28.67 -34.33 25.17
CA LEU A 328 27.31 -34.34 24.62
C LEU A 328 26.39 -35.34 25.37
N TYR A 329 26.97 -36.43 25.87
CA TYR A 329 26.29 -37.43 26.71
C TYR A 329 25.62 -36.82 27.96
N THR A 330 26.30 -35.92 28.66
CA THR A 330 25.81 -35.34 29.93
C THR A 330 24.62 -34.41 29.70
N ILE A 331 24.59 -33.72 28.55
CA ILE A 331 23.52 -32.76 28.22
C ILE A 331 22.19 -33.49 27.94
N ILE A 332 22.24 -34.67 27.33
CA ILE A 332 21.06 -35.44 26.95
C ILE A 332 20.52 -36.26 28.10
N LYS A 333 21.43 -36.78 28.94
CA LYS A 333 21.05 -37.44 30.20
C LYS A 333 20.21 -36.48 31.07
N ASN A 334 20.68 -35.24 31.26
CA ASN A 334 19.96 -34.27 32.08
C ASN A 334 18.60 -33.84 31.48
N GLN A 335 18.46 -33.80 30.15
CA GLN A 335 17.18 -33.50 29.51
C GLN A 335 16.13 -34.60 29.69
N LYS A 336 16.54 -35.86 29.87
CA LYS A 336 15.63 -37.00 30.15
C LYS A 336 15.30 -37.19 31.63
N GLU A 337 16.01 -36.48 32.52
CA GLU A 337 15.75 -36.48 33.96
C GLU A 337 14.86 -35.29 34.38
N GLU A 338 14.61 -34.33 33.47
CA GLU A 338 13.72 -33.17 33.66
C GLU A 338 12.33 -33.32 32.99
N ASP A 339 12.15 -34.34 32.14
CA ASP A 339 10.86 -34.80 31.56
C ASP A 339 10.37 -36.04 32.32
#